data_AF-A0A1F6Z1C9-F1
#
_entry.id   AF-A0A1F6Z1C9-F1
#
_cell.length_a   1.000
_cell.length_b   1.000
_cell.length_c   1.000
_cell.angle_alpha   90.00
_cell.angle_beta   90.00
_cell.angle_gamma   90.00
#
_symmetry.space_group_name_H-M   'P 1'
#
loop_
_entity.id
_entity.type
_entity.pdbx_description
1 polymer ?
#
loop_
_entity_poly.entity_id
_entity_poly.type
_entity_poly.pdbx_seq_one_letter_code
_entity_poly.pdbx_strand_id
1 'polypeptide(L)'
;MKRPTESRTYFDKRVVEYVEKNRIDVNGVYADIQRKREFLRDVLGYSRLRTGRNQFASLNECADARISSVVKGAYSGAKKRLEENVKSSVLLQR
;
A
#
# COMPACT_ATOMS: atom_id res chain seq x y z
N MET A 1 -21.50 8.05 -12.35
CA MET A 1 -20.39 8.96 -11.99
C MET A 1 -19.07 8.21 -12.13
N LYS A 2 -18.22 8.56 -13.10
CA LYS A 2 -16.83 8.07 -13.13
C LYS A 2 -16.11 8.70 -11.93
N ARG A 3 -15.58 7.89 -11.01
CA ARG A 3 -14.75 8.41 -9.90
C ARG A 3 -13.66 9.30 -10.52
N PRO A 4 -13.37 10.50 -9.99
CA PRO A 4 -12.23 11.26 -10.45
C PRO A 4 -11.02 10.34 -10.35
N THR A 5 -10.27 10.19 -11.45
CA THR A 5 -9.01 9.44 -11.43
C THR A 5 -8.12 10.16 -10.43
N GLU A 6 -8.05 9.68 -9.18
CA GLU A 6 -7.14 10.22 -8.17
C GLU A 6 -5.76 10.28 -8.83
N SER A 7 -5.14 11.46 -8.83
CA SER A 7 -3.78 11.57 -9.37
C SER A 7 -2.92 10.56 -8.62
N ARG A 8 -2.10 9.82 -9.36
CA ARG A 8 -1.31 8.73 -8.79
C ARG A 8 -0.49 9.19 -7.58
N THR A 9 0.00 10.43 -7.61
CA THR A 9 0.69 11.10 -6.51
C THR A 9 -0.17 11.26 -5.26
N TYR A 10 -1.45 11.63 -5.40
CA TYR A 10 -2.38 11.74 -4.26
C TYR A 10 -2.61 10.37 -3.62
N PHE A 11 -2.81 9.34 -4.44
CA PHE A 11 -2.95 7.98 -3.95
C PHE A 11 -1.70 7.50 -3.20
N ASP A 12 -0.51 7.72 -3.75
CA ASP A 12 0.75 7.34 -3.12
C ASP A 12 0.97 8.08 -1.78
N LYS A 13 0.60 9.36 -1.69
CA LYS A 13 0.61 10.11 -0.42
C LYS A 13 -0.31 9.48 0.61
N ARG A 14 -1.54 9.12 0.23
CA ARG A 14 -2.51 8.47 1.14
C ARG A 14 -1.99 7.15 1.68
N VAL A 15 -1.30 6.36 0.84
CA VAL A 15 -0.67 5.10 1.26
C VAL A 15 0.40 5.33 2.32
N VAL A 16 1.32 6.27 2.08
CA VAL A 16 2.41 6.58 3.02
C VAL A 16 1.86 7.15 4.32
N GLU A 17 0.97 8.14 4.24
CA GLU A 17 0.37 8.77 5.40
C GLU A 17 -0.40 7.77 6.28
N TYR A 18 -1.18 6.86 5.68
CA TYR A 18 -1.95 5.91 6.47
C TYR A 18 -1.04 4.95 7.24
N VAL A 19 0.01 4.42 6.59
CA VAL A 19 0.95 3.50 7.24
C VAL A 19 1.69 4.19 8.38
N GLU A 20 2.16 5.42 8.17
CA GLU A 20 2.93 6.17 9.16
C GLU A 20 2.06 6.67 10.32
N LYS A 21 0.86 7.19 10.05
CA LYS A 21 -0.09 7.65 11.11
C LYS A 21 -0.57 6.50 11.98
N ASN A 22 -0.87 5.34 11.39
CA ASN A 22 -1.33 4.16 12.13
C ASN A 22 -0.18 3.31 12.70
N ARG A 23 1.07 3.77 12.55
CA ARG A 23 2.29 3.09 13.03
C ARG A 23 2.32 1.60 12.65
N ILE A 24 1.89 1.28 11.42
CA ILE A 24 1.83 -0.12 10.97
C ILE A 24 3.27 -0.62 10.78
N ASP A 25 3.65 -1.67 11.49
CA ASP A 25 4.95 -2.30 11.26
C ASP A 25 4.95 -3.10 9.94
N VAL A 26 5.48 -2.48 8.89
CA VAL A 26 5.63 -3.09 7.57
C VAL A 26 6.76 -4.14 7.50
N ASN A 27 7.61 -4.23 8.53
CA ASN A 27 8.72 -5.18 8.60
C ASN A 27 8.41 -6.38 9.50
N GLY A 28 7.66 -6.20 10.58
CA GLY A 28 7.22 -7.27 11.48
C GLY A 28 6.02 -8.02 10.92
N VAL A 29 6.13 -9.33 10.69
CA VAL A 29 5.08 -10.12 10.03
C VAL A 29 3.75 -10.13 10.81
N TYR A 30 3.80 -10.15 12.14
CA TYR A 30 2.63 -10.39 12.99
C TYR A 30 2.18 -9.20 13.85
N ALA A 31 3.04 -8.19 14.02
CA ALA A 31 2.85 -7.12 15.02
C ALA A 31 1.55 -6.31 14.83
N ASP A 32 1.04 -6.19 13.59
CA ASP A 32 -0.12 -5.35 13.26
C ASP A 32 -1.04 -5.96 12.21
N ILE A 33 -1.30 -7.27 12.28
CA ILE A 33 -1.97 -7.96 11.18
C ILE A 33 -3.38 -7.42 10.88
N GLN A 34 -4.15 -7.05 11.90
CA GLN A 34 -5.48 -6.46 11.70
C GLN A 34 -5.40 -5.11 10.99
N ARG A 35 -4.51 -4.21 11.44
CA ARG A 35 -4.31 -2.90 10.80
C ARG A 35 -3.83 -3.03 9.35
N LYS A 36 -3.02 -4.05 9.06
CA LYS A 36 -2.62 -4.36 7.68
C LYS A 36 -3.80 -4.77 6.82
N ARG A 37 -4.71 -5.61 7.35
CA ARG A 37 -5.94 -5.99 6.64
C ARG A 37 -6.86 -4.78 6.40
N GLU A 38 -7.02 -3.93 7.41
CA GLU A 38 -7.77 -2.66 7.29
C GLU A 38 -7.14 -1.75 6.23
N PHE A 39 -5.83 -1.56 6.24
CA PHE A 39 -5.12 -0.80 5.21
C PHE A 39 -5.39 -1.35 3.79
N LEU A 40 -5.27 -2.67 3.61
CA LEU A 40 -5.52 -3.30 2.31
C LEU A 40 -6.96 -3.07 1.84
N ARG A 41 -7.94 -3.17 2.75
CA ARG A 41 -9.36 -2.97 2.45
C ARG A 41 -9.69 -1.51 2.18
N ASP A 42 -9.32 -0.63 3.09
CA ASP A 42 -9.82 0.76 3.15
C ASP A 42 -8.97 1.71 2.31
N VAL A 43 -7.66 1.44 2.19
CA VAL A 43 -6.75 2.27 1.39
C VAL A 43 -6.53 1.68 0.00
N LEU A 44 -6.25 0.39 -0.12
CA LEU A 44 -5.98 -0.23 -1.43
C LEU A 44 -7.24 -0.78 -2.12
N GLY A 45 -8.37 -0.89 -1.42
CA GLY A 45 -9.60 -1.45 -1.97
C GLY A 45 -9.54 -2.97 -2.21
N TYR A 46 -8.61 -3.68 -1.58
CA TYR A 46 -8.45 -5.12 -1.74
C TYR A 46 -9.35 -5.87 -0.77
N SER A 47 -10.27 -6.68 -1.30
CA SER A 47 -11.05 -7.65 -0.54
C SER A 47 -10.42 -9.05 -0.56
N ARG A 48 -9.57 -9.33 -1.55
CA ARG A 48 -8.87 -10.60 -1.75
C ARG A 48 -7.45 -10.36 -2.23
N LEU A 49 -6.54 -11.25 -1.87
CA LEU A 49 -5.18 -11.28 -2.42
C LEU A 49 -4.94 -12.54 -3.22
N ARG A 50 -4.08 -12.43 -4.23
CA ARG A 50 -3.58 -13.57 -4.99
C ARG A 50 -2.65 -14.41 -4.11
N THR A 51 -2.96 -15.69 -3.96
CA THR A 51 -2.19 -16.68 -3.18
C THR A 51 -1.47 -17.71 -4.06
N GLY A 52 -1.79 -17.77 -5.36
CA GLY A 52 -1.15 -18.70 -6.31
C GLY A 52 -1.34 -18.30 -7.78
N ARG A 53 -1.06 -19.21 -8.71
CA ARG A 53 -1.02 -18.91 -10.15
C ARG A 53 -2.36 -18.37 -10.69
N ASN A 54 -3.50 -18.79 -10.14
CA ASN A 54 -4.83 -18.22 -10.41
C ASN A 54 -5.75 -18.27 -9.17
N GLN A 55 -5.16 -18.36 -7.98
CA GLN A 55 -5.91 -18.50 -6.72
C GLN A 55 -5.93 -17.18 -5.98
N PHE A 56 -7.12 -16.85 -5.44
CA PHE A 56 -7.35 -15.68 -4.61
C PHE A 56 -8.02 -16.15 -3.32
N ALA A 57 -7.57 -15.62 -2.19
CA ALA A 57 -8.18 -15.85 -0.89
C ALA A 57 -8.62 -14.50 -0.31
N SER A 58 -9.64 -14.51 0.57
CA SER A 58 -9.98 -13.30 1.32
C SER A 58 -8.83 -12.87 2.22
N LEU A 59 -8.83 -11.60 2.65
CA LEU A 59 -7.78 -11.09 3.54
C LEU A 59 -7.64 -11.91 4.84
N ASN A 60 -8.73 -12.51 5.32
CA ASN A 60 -8.74 -13.33 6.54
C ASN A 60 -8.21 -14.75 6.31
N GLU A 61 -8.28 -15.26 5.09
CA GLU A 61 -7.78 -16.58 4.69
C GLU A 61 -6.34 -16.51 4.16
N CYS A 62 -5.81 -15.31 3.95
CA CYS A 62 -4.43 -15.12 3.53
C CYS A 62 -3.48 -15.33 4.70
N ALA A 63 -2.39 -16.06 4.45
CA ALA A 63 -1.27 -16.12 5.39
C ALA A 63 -0.75 -14.72 5.75
N ASP A 64 -0.42 -14.51 7.01
CA ASP A 64 0.02 -13.21 7.52
C ASP A 64 1.29 -12.69 6.82
N ALA A 65 2.19 -13.60 6.43
CA ALA A 65 3.35 -13.29 5.61
C ALA A 65 2.96 -12.69 4.25
N ARG A 66 1.87 -13.18 3.64
CA ARG A 66 1.37 -12.65 2.37
C ARG A 66 0.78 -11.26 2.55
N ILE A 67 -0.05 -11.06 3.58
CA ILE A 67 -0.59 -9.74 3.94
C ILE A 67 0.56 -8.74 4.14
N SER A 68 1.54 -9.10 4.97
CA SER A 68 2.71 -8.27 5.25
C SER A 68 3.52 -7.94 4.00
N SER A 69 3.77 -8.92 3.14
CA SER A 69 4.48 -8.72 1.87
C SER A 69 3.79 -7.71 0.96
N VAL A 70 2.46 -7.79 0.82
CA VAL A 70 1.69 -6.87 -0.02
C VAL A 70 1.69 -5.46 0.57
N VAL A 71 1.49 -5.32 1.88
CA VAL A 71 1.55 -4.00 2.55
C VAL A 71 2.92 -3.36 2.37
N LYS A 72 4.00 -4.12 2.61
CA LYS A 72 5.38 -3.65 2.42
C LYS A 72 5.62 -3.20 0.98
N GLY A 73 5.21 -4.01 0.00
CA GLY A 73 5.35 -3.67 -1.42
C GLY A 73 4.60 -2.39 -1.81
N ALA A 74 3.37 -2.22 -1.31
CA ALA A 74 2.56 -1.02 -1.56
C ALA A 74 3.21 0.24 -0.96
N TYR A 75 3.63 0.18 0.31
CA TYR A 75 4.27 1.29 1.00
C TYR A 75 5.61 1.68 0.36
N SER A 76 6.53 0.72 0.17
CA SER A 76 7.84 0.99 -0.43
C SER A 76 7.70 1.53 -1.86
N GLY A 77 6.76 0.99 -2.64
CA GLY A 77 6.48 1.48 -3.98
C GLY A 77 5.95 2.92 -3.98
N ALA A 78 5.04 3.27 -3.07
CA ALA A 78 4.50 4.61 -2.94
C ALA A 78 5.59 5.61 -2.53
N LYS A 79 6.38 5.28 -1.50
CA LYS A 79 7.48 6.11 -1.01
C LYS A 79 8.49 6.42 -2.12
N LYS A 80 8.95 5.39 -2.85
CA LYS A 80 9.88 5.55 -3.97
C LYS A 80 9.35 6.50 -5.05
N ARG A 81 8.09 6.33 -5.48
CA ARG A 81 7.48 7.19 -6.53
C ARG A 81 7.35 8.64 -6.08
N LEU A 82 7.02 8.87 -4.81
CA LEU A 82 6.95 10.23 -4.26
C LEU A 82 8.34 10.89 -4.23
N GLU A 83 9.38 10.16 -3.81
CA GLU A 83 10.75 10.65 -3.82
C GLU A 83 11.25 10.98 -5.24
N GLU A 84 10.92 10.12 -6.22
CA GLU A 84 11.26 10.35 -7.64
C GLU A 84 10.58 11.61 -8.18
N ASN A 85 9.29 11.83 -7.87
CA ASN A 85 8.58 13.05 -8.28
C ASN A 85 9.23 14.33 -7.72
N VAL A 86 9.72 14.32 -6.47
CA VAL A 86 10.42 15.47 -5.89
C VAL A 86 11.74 15.72 -6.63
N LYS A 87 12.53 14.67 -6.88
CA LYS A 87 13.83 14.78 -7.58
C LYS A 87 13.67 15.29 -9.01
N SER A 88 12.68 14.79 -9.75
CA SER A 88 12.37 15.25 -11.11
C SER A 88 11.91 16.70 -11.14
N SER A 89 11.14 17.15 -10.15
CA SER A 89 10.73 18.56 -10.05
C SER A 89 11.90 19.51 -9.76
N VAL A 90 12.85 19.09 -8.92
CA VAL A 90 14.04 19.90 -8.58
C VAL A 90 14.98 20.05 -9.79
N LEU A 91 15.07 19.01 -10.64
CA LEU A 91 15.89 19.05 -11.86
C LEU A 91 15.31 19.95 -12.95
N LEU A 92 13.99 20.14 -13.00
CA LEU A 92 13.32 21.01 -13.98
C LEU A 92 13.34 22.50 -13.61
N GLN A 93 13.78 22.84 -12.39
CA GLN A 93 13.93 24.21 -11.92
C GLN A 93 15.38 24.74 -12.04
N ARG A 94 16.27 23.94 -12.61
CA ARG A 94 17.64 24.32 -12.99
C ARG A 94 17.76 24.36 -14.50
#